data_AF-A0A521SXA7-F1
#
_entry.id   AF-A0A521SXA7-F1
#
_cell.length_a   1.000
_cell.length_b   1.000
_cell.length_c   1.000
_cell.angle_alpha   90.00
_cell.angle_beta   90.00
_cell.angle_gamma   90.00
#
_symmetry.space_group_name_H-M   'P 1'
#
loop_
_entity.id
_entity.type
_entity.pdbx_description
1 polymer ?
#
loop_
_entity_poly.entity_id
_entity_poly.type
_entity_poly.pdbx_seq_one_letter_code
_entity_poly.pdbx_strand_id
1 'polypeptide(L)'
;MVSGSRLIQAYRQAPWRKQLQWIGLFVSAVIFLALVAGGYLNVSARAAQAGREVQGMQARARDLEQSNENLRTVLAYLTSGRTMQQRAEDLGFVRVSKDRLTYIEAPGYGGRPETSLAVHANQPAFTGTDQLPGAYTQSLFEWVGEMINLLALQTGAQTGGQP
;
A
#
# COMPACT_ATOMS: atom_id res chain seq x y z
N MET A 1 47.42 53.09 58.82
CA MET A 1 47.63 51.64 58.81
C MET A 1 46.26 50.96 58.85
N VAL A 2 46.11 49.97 57.97
CA VAL A 2 45.03 48.97 57.85
C VAL A 2 43.63 49.48 57.50
N SER A 3 43.34 49.56 56.20
CA SER A 3 41.97 49.46 55.67
C SER A 3 41.65 47.99 55.41
N GLY A 4 40.70 47.46 56.16
CA GLY A 4 40.10 46.16 55.95
C GLY A 4 39.16 46.13 54.75
N SER A 5 38.70 44.92 54.43
CA SER A 5 37.66 44.55 53.45
C SER A 5 38.05 44.44 51.97
N ARG A 6 38.97 43.51 51.67
CA ARG A 6 39.06 42.84 50.34
C ARG A 6 38.21 41.56 50.28
N LEU A 7 37.09 41.49 51.00
CA LEU A 7 36.22 40.30 51.05
C LEU A 7 35.09 40.30 50.00
N ILE A 8 35.01 41.30 49.10
CA ILE A 8 33.91 41.45 48.13
C ILE A 8 34.36 41.22 46.68
N GLN A 9 35.62 40.80 46.46
CA GLN A 9 36.13 40.61 45.09
C GLN A 9 35.69 39.29 44.42
N ALA A 10 35.07 38.36 45.17
CA ALA A 10 34.82 36.99 44.70
C ALA A 10 33.38 36.72 44.22
N TYR A 11 32.45 37.68 44.30
CA TYR A 11 31.05 37.46 43.89
C TYR A 11 30.73 37.93 42.45
N ARG A 12 31.72 38.44 41.71
CA ARG A 12 31.47 39.23 40.50
C ARG A 12 32.01 38.63 39.20
N GLN A 13 32.23 37.31 39.16
CA GLN A 13 32.45 36.59 37.89
C GLN A 13 31.13 35.96 37.41
N ALA A 14 30.25 36.83 36.91
CA ALA A 14 29.11 36.60 36.01
C ALA A 14 28.41 35.21 36.03
N PRO A 15 27.72 34.82 37.11
CA PRO A 15 26.82 33.66 37.11
C PRO A 15 25.66 33.77 36.10
N TRP A 16 25.37 34.99 35.61
CA TRP A 16 24.32 35.29 34.63
C TRP A 16 24.45 34.50 33.32
N ARG A 17 25.67 34.18 32.85
CA ARG A 17 25.88 33.46 31.58
C ARG A 17 25.44 31.99 31.69
N LYS A 18 25.69 31.35 32.83
CA LYS A 18 25.26 29.97 33.11
C LYS A 18 23.73 29.90 33.19
N GLN A 19 23.10 30.85 33.86
CA GLN A 19 21.64 30.93 33.93
C GLN A 19 21.00 31.11 32.55
N LEU A 20 21.54 32.00 31.71
CA LEU A 20 21.04 32.17 30.34
C LEU A 20 21.25 30.93 29.46
N GLN A 21 22.36 30.21 29.60
CA GLN A 21 22.59 28.96 28.88
C GLN A 21 21.56 27.88 29.25
N TRP A 22 21.23 27.74 30.53
CA TRP A 22 20.22 26.77 30.97
C TRP A 22 18.81 27.14 30.49
N ILE A 23 18.47 28.44 30.51
CA ILE A 23 17.20 28.92 29.95
C ILE A 23 17.15 28.66 28.44
N GLY A 24 18.23 28.95 27.71
CA GLY A 24 18.32 28.67 26.28
C GLY A 24 18.23 27.18 25.95
N LEU A 25 18.88 26.32 26.74
CA LEU A 25 18.79 24.87 26.61
C LEU A 25 17.34 24.38 26.85
N PHE A 26 16.70 24.89 27.90
CA PHE A 26 15.32 24.55 28.23
C PHE A 26 14.36 24.97 27.11
N VAL A 27 14.47 26.21 26.61
CA VAL A 27 13.64 26.70 25.50
C VAL A 27 13.90 25.89 24.22
N SER A 28 15.16 25.56 23.92
CA SER A 28 15.53 24.71 22.79
C SER A 28 14.89 23.32 22.89
N ALA A 29 14.95 22.69 24.07
CA ALA A 29 14.33 21.39 24.32
C ALA A 29 12.81 21.45 24.12
N VAL A 30 12.16 22.52 24.60
CA VAL A 30 10.71 22.74 24.40
C VAL A 30 10.37 22.91 22.92
N ILE A 31 11.14 23.70 22.17
CA ILE A 31 10.94 23.88 20.73
C ILE A 31 11.14 22.56 19.99
N PHE A 32 12.18 21.80 20.33
CA PHE A 32 12.43 20.48 19.75
C PHE A 32 11.25 19.53 20.01
N LEU A 33 10.75 19.47 21.24
CA LEU A 33 9.60 18.65 21.59
C LEU A 33 8.34 19.09 20.83
N ALA A 34 8.14 20.40 20.65
CA ALA A 34 7.02 20.95 19.89
C ALA A 34 7.10 20.60 18.40
N LEU A 35 8.30 20.60 17.80
CA LEU A 35 8.50 20.17 16.42
C LEU A 35 8.20 18.68 16.24
N VAL A 36 8.66 17.83 17.17
CA VAL A 36 8.36 16.40 17.16
C VAL A 36 6.85 16.17 17.30
N ALA A 37 6.21 16.84 18.27
CA ALA A 37 4.77 16.73 18.50
C ALA A 37 3.95 17.23 17.28
N GLY A 38 4.34 18.36 16.69
CA GLY A 38 3.69 18.91 15.50
C GLY A 38 3.85 17.99 14.28
N GLY A 39 5.04 17.42 14.08
CA GLY A 39 5.29 16.41 13.04
C GLY A 39 4.41 15.17 13.23
N TYR A 40 4.36 14.65 14.45
CA TYR A 40 3.54 13.48 14.79
C TYR A 40 2.04 13.74 14.51
N LEU A 41 1.54 14.92 14.89
CA LEU A 41 0.15 15.31 14.67
C LEU A 41 -0.20 15.46 13.18
N ASN A 42 0.72 16.03 12.38
CA ASN A 42 0.53 16.17 10.93
C ASN A 42 0.51 14.80 10.22
N VAL A 43 1.32 13.84 10.67
CA VAL A 43 1.29 12.46 10.15
C VAL A 43 -0.03 11.77 10.51
N SER A 44 -0.47 11.88 11.77
CA SER A 44 -1.76 11.30 12.20
C SER A 44 -2.96 11.89 11.44
N ALA A 45 -2.95 13.20 11.17
CA ALA A 45 -4.01 13.86 10.40
C ALA A 45 -4.06 13.39 8.94
N ARG A 46 -2.90 13.29 8.27
CA ARG A 46 -2.81 12.80 6.89
C ARG A 46 -3.19 11.33 6.77
N ALA A 47 -2.77 10.51 7.73
CA ALA A 47 -3.15 9.09 7.80
C ALA A 47 -4.67 8.93 7.97
N ALA A 48 -5.30 9.75 8.81
CA ALA A 48 -6.76 9.73 8.98
C ALA A 48 -7.51 10.16 7.69
N GLN A 49 -6.99 11.14 6.96
CA GLN A 49 -7.59 11.58 5.69
C GLN A 49 -7.46 10.53 4.59
N ALA A 50 -6.26 9.97 4.38
CA ALA A 50 -6.03 8.89 3.43
C ALA A 50 -6.84 7.63 3.78
N GLY A 51 -6.97 7.31 5.07
CA GLY A 51 -7.79 6.20 5.54
C GLY A 51 -9.26 6.32 5.15
N ARG A 52 -9.86 7.53 5.21
CA ARG A 52 -11.26 7.75 4.79
C ARG A 52 -11.44 7.56 3.28
N GLU A 53 -10.48 8.00 2.48
CA GLU A 53 -10.53 7.81 1.03
C GLU A 53 -10.46 6.32 0.67
N VAL A 54 -9.55 5.58 1.29
CA VAL A 54 -9.44 4.12 1.15
C VAL A 54 -10.74 3.42 1.57
N GLN A 55 -11.33 3.82 2.71
CA GLN A 55 -12.62 3.26 3.14
C GLN A 55 -13.74 3.53 2.11
N GLY A 56 -13.76 4.72 1.52
CA GLY A 56 -14.71 5.07 0.46
C GLY A 56 -14.52 4.21 -0.79
N MET A 57 -13.28 4.01 -1.23
CA MET A 57 -12.96 3.13 -2.37
C MET A 57 -13.35 1.67 -2.08
N GLN A 58 -13.08 1.17 -0.88
CA GLN A 58 -13.46 -0.19 -0.47
C GLN A 58 -14.98 -0.38 -0.40
N ALA A 59 -15.72 0.64 0.04
CA ALA A 59 -17.18 0.59 0.04
C ALA A 59 -17.74 0.52 -1.39
N ARG A 60 -17.19 1.32 -2.31
CA ARG A 60 -17.56 1.26 -3.74
C ARG A 60 -17.21 -0.08 -4.37
N ALA A 61 -16.03 -0.64 -4.07
CA ALA A 61 -15.62 -1.94 -4.58
C ALA A 61 -16.60 -3.04 -4.16
N ARG A 62 -17.00 -3.06 -2.87
CA ARG A 62 -17.99 -4.01 -2.34
C ARG A 62 -19.36 -3.88 -3.02
N ASP A 63 -19.82 -2.66 -3.25
CA ASP A 63 -21.09 -2.39 -3.93
C ASP A 63 -21.09 -2.90 -5.39
N LEU A 64 -19.99 -2.68 -6.10
CA LEU A 64 -19.79 -3.19 -7.46
C LEU A 64 -19.72 -4.72 -7.50
N GLU A 65 -19.02 -5.35 -6.55
CA GLU A 65 -18.91 -6.79 -6.45
C GLU A 65 -20.27 -7.44 -6.20
N GLN A 66 -21.03 -6.90 -5.23
CA GLN A 66 -22.39 -7.35 -4.96
C GLN A 66 -23.30 -7.21 -6.19
N SER A 67 -23.18 -6.10 -6.93
CA SER A 67 -23.92 -5.89 -8.17
C SER A 67 -23.55 -6.92 -9.26
N ASN A 68 -22.26 -7.25 -9.38
CA ASN A 68 -21.78 -8.24 -10.34
C ASN A 68 -22.32 -9.64 -10.03
N GLU A 69 -22.28 -10.05 -8.76
CA GLU A 69 -22.80 -11.34 -8.31
C GLU A 69 -24.32 -11.46 -8.48
N ASN A 70 -25.05 -10.36 -8.24
CA ASN A 70 -26.48 -10.32 -8.53
C ASN A 70 -26.75 -10.52 -10.03
N LEU A 71 -26.02 -9.80 -10.90
CA LEU A 71 -26.16 -9.96 -12.35
C LEU A 71 -25.79 -11.37 -12.83
N ARG A 72 -24.73 -11.98 -12.27
CA ARG A 72 -24.35 -13.37 -12.55
C ARG A 72 -25.46 -14.34 -12.18
N THR A 73 -26.09 -14.14 -11.02
CA THR A 73 -27.22 -14.95 -10.56
C THR A 73 -28.40 -14.85 -11.53
N VAL A 74 -28.74 -13.63 -11.96
CA VAL A 74 -29.81 -13.39 -12.95
C VAL A 74 -29.49 -14.06 -14.29
N LEU A 75 -28.26 -13.90 -14.77
CA LEU A 75 -27.81 -14.54 -16.01
C LEU A 75 -27.90 -16.06 -15.91
N ALA A 76 -27.39 -16.66 -14.83
CA ALA A 76 -27.46 -18.10 -14.62
C ALA A 76 -28.90 -18.61 -14.59
N TYR A 77 -29.82 -17.86 -13.99
CA TYR A 77 -31.24 -18.20 -14.00
C TYR A 77 -31.84 -18.15 -15.42
N LEU A 78 -31.56 -17.09 -16.18
CA LEU A 78 -32.06 -16.92 -17.55
C LEU A 78 -31.44 -17.91 -18.53
N THR A 79 -30.17 -18.27 -18.36
CA THR A 79 -29.49 -19.26 -19.22
C THR A 79 -29.60 -20.67 -18.67
N SER A 80 -30.34 -20.88 -17.57
CA SER A 80 -30.56 -22.21 -17.04
C SER A 80 -31.34 -23.06 -18.05
N GLY A 81 -31.00 -24.35 -18.13
CA GLY A 81 -31.67 -25.30 -19.01
C GLY A 81 -33.18 -25.34 -18.77
N ARG A 82 -33.63 -25.14 -17.53
CA ARG A 82 -35.06 -25.06 -17.18
C ARG A 82 -35.74 -23.87 -17.85
N THR A 83 -35.21 -22.66 -17.67
CA THR A 83 -35.80 -21.44 -18.26
C THR A 83 -35.74 -21.45 -19.79
N MET A 84 -34.66 -22.00 -20.36
CA MET A 84 -34.54 -22.17 -21.82
C MET A 84 -35.52 -23.23 -22.36
N GLN A 85 -35.67 -24.35 -21.67
CA GLN A 85 -36.63 -25.39 -22.04
C GLN A 85 -38.06 -24.85 -22.00
N GLN A 86 -38.43 -24.12 -20.95
CA GLN A 86 -39.76 -23.54 -20.83
C GLN A 86 -40.03 -22.54 -21.95
N ARG A 87 -39.06 -21.67 -22.28
CA ARG A 87 -39.16 -20.78 -23.45
C ARG A 87 -39.30 -21.54 -24.78
N ALA A 88 -38.62 -22.68 -24.92
CA ALA A 88 -38.75 -23.50 -26.13
C ALA A 88 -40.14 -24.13 -26.22
N GLU A 89 -40.68 -24.62 -25.10
CA GLU A 89 -42.04 -25.17 -25.02
C GLU A 89 -43.09 -24.10 -25.33
N ASP A 90 -42.94 -22.88 -24.79
CA ASP A 90 -43.82 -21.73 -25.08
C ASP A 90 -43.81 -21.32 -26.56
N LEU A 91 -42.68 -21.53 -27.25
CA LEU A 91 -42.52 -21.30 -28.69
C LEU A 91 -43.03 -22.47 -29.55
N GLY A 92 -43.56 -23.53 -28.93
CA GLY A 92 -44.09 -24.71 -29.62
C GLY A 92 -43.04 -25.75 -30.00
N PHE A 93 -41.80 -25.61 -29.53
CA PHE A 93 -40.80 -26.67 -29.70
C PHE A 93 -41.12 -27.85 -28.77
N VAL A 94 -40.85 -29.05 -29.27
CA VAL A 94 -41.04 -30.29 -28.52
C VAL A 94 -39.71 -31.00 -28.32
N ARG A 95 -39.55 -31.67 -27.18
CA ARG A 95 -38.37 -32.49 -26.91
C ARG A 95 -38.30 -33.63 -27.93
N VAL A 96 -37.22 -33.67 -28.72
CA VAL A 96 -37.02 -34.73 -29.72
C VAL A 96 -36.65 -36.05 -29.02
N SER A 97 -37.25 -37.15 -29.48
CA SER A 97 -36.94 -38.51 -29.05
C SER A 97 -36.05 -39.21 -30.09
N LYS A 98 -35.24 -40.17 -29.67
CA LYS A 98 -34.21 -40.80 -30.54
C LYS A 98 -34.81 -41.49 -31.78
N ASP A 99 -36.04 -41.98 -31.66
CA ASP A 99 -36.82 -42.61 -32.73
C ASP A 99 -37.23 -41.65 -33.85
N ARG A 100 -37.13 -40.33 -33.65
CA ARG A 100 -37.45 -39.31 -34.67
C ARG A 100 -36.23 -38.66 -35.30
N LEU A 101 -35.02 -39.16 -35.02
CA LEU A 101 -33.79 -38.60 -35.58
C LEU A 101 -33.48 -39.25 -36.94
N THR A 102 -33.45 -38.43 -37.99
CA THR A 102 -32.92 -38.82 -39.30
C THR A 102 -31.49 -38.31 -39.42
N TYR A 103 -30.54 -39.22 -39.59
CA TYR A 103 -29.13 -38.88 -39.79
C TYR A 103 -28.87 -38.69 -41.28
N ILE A 104 -28.30 -37.54 -41.62
CA ILE A 104 -27.79 -37.25 -42.96
C ILE A 104 -26.28 -37.06 -42.88
N GLU A 105 -25.54 -37.73 -43.75
CA GLU A 105 -24.10 -37.51 -43.89
C GLU A 105 -23.89 -36.16 -44.58
N ALA A 106 -23.24 -35.22 -43.89
CA ALA A 106 -22.91 -33.92 -44.46
C ALA A 106 -21.63 -34.04 -45.32
N PRO A 107 -21.72 -33.91 -46.66
CA PRO A 107 -20.55 -34.05 -47.52
C PRO A 107 -19.51 -32.97 -47.18
N GLY A 108 -18.27 -33.38 -46.91
CA GLY A 108 -17.19 -32.47 -46.52
C GLY A 108 -17.09 -32.18 -45.01
N TYR A 109 -17.89 -32.83 -44.16
CA TYR A 109 -17.76 -32.68 -42.71
C TYR A 109 -16.61 -33.54 -42.15
N GLY A 110 -15.48 -32.91 -41.85
CA GLY A 110 -14.26 -33.55 -41.34
C GLY A 110 -14.30 -34.01 -39.86
N GLY A 111 -15.48 -34.06 -39.24
CA GLY A 111 -15.65 -34.38 -37.82
C GLY A 111 -15.43 -33.18 -36.88
N ARG A 112 -15.68 -33.39 -35.59
CA ARG A 112 -15.47 -32.37 -34.56
C ARG A 112 -13.98 -32.33 -34.21
N PRO A 113 -13.30 -31.17 -34.25
CA PRO A 113 -11.92 -31.11 -33.80
C PRO A 113 -11.86 -31.49 -32.31
N GLU A 114 -11.00 -32.45 -31.97
CA GLU A 114 -10.66 -32.81 -30.60
C GLU A 114 -10.15 -31.55 -29.89
N THR A 115 -10.99 -30.98 -29.02
CA THR A 115 -10.62 -29.77 -28.28
C THR A 115 -9.76 -30.20 -27.11
N SER A 116 -8.45 -29.98 -27.20
CA SER A 116 -7.53 -30.23 -26.09
C SER A 116 -7.85 -29.30 -24.92
N LEU A 117 -8.28 -29.88 -23.79
CA LEU A 117 -8.56 -29.15 -22.54
C LEU A 117 -7.29 -28.91 -21.70
N ALA A 118 -6.12 -29.33 -22.16
CA ALA A 118 -4.86 -29.10 -21.47
C ALA A 118 -4.35 -27.69 -21.75
N VAL A 119 -4.02 -26.95 -20.68
CA VAL A 119 -3.28 -25.68 -20.77
C VAL A 119 -2.00 -25.94 -21.55
N HIS A 120 -1.86 -25.29 -22.72
CA HIS A 120 -0.61 -25.32 -23.47
C HIS A 120 0.52 -24.80 -22.58
N ALA A 121 1.53 -25.64 -22.32
CA ALA A 121 2.71 -25.33 -21.50
C ALA A 121 3.57 -24.15 -22.03
N ASN A 122 3.15 -23.52 -23.13
CA ASN A 122 3.80 -22.39 -23.79
C ASN A 122 3.09 -21.05 -23.55
N GLN A 123 2.13 -20.98 -22.62
CA GLN A 123 1.75 -19.66 -22.10
C GLN A 123 2.95 -19.13 -21.31
N PRO A 124 3.49 -17.94 -21.66
CA PRO A 124 4.49 -17.31 -20.81
C PRO A 124 3.85 -17.19 -19.42
N ALA A 125 4.43 -17.89 -18.44
CA ALA A 125 4.14 -17.59 -17.05
C ALA A 125 4.28 -16.08 -16.90
N PHE A 126 3.34 -15.43 -16.22
CA PHE A 126 3.49 -14.02 -15.87
C PHE A 126 4.79 -13.90 -15.06
N THR A 127 5.89 -13.57 -15.73
CA THR A 127 7.14 -13.17 -15.12
C THR A 127 6.91 -11.73 -14.67
N GLY A 128 6.08 -11.59 -13.63
CA GLY A 128 5.93 -10.34 -12.89
C GLY A 128 7.22 -10.10 -12.12
N THR A 129 8.30 -9.77 -12.84
CA THR A 129 9.43 -9.06 -12.25
C THR A 129 9.12 -7.57 -12.32
N ASP A 130 7.99 -7.16 -11.74
CA ASP A 130 7.95 -5.84 -11.14
C ASP A 130 8.90 -5.92 -9.95
N GLN A 131 10.19 -5.74 -10.22
CA GLN A 131 11.18 -5.52 -9.17
C GLN A 131 10.70 -4.26 -8.45
N LEU A 132 10.07 -4.45 -7.28
CA LEU A 132 9.72 -3.36 -6.40
C LEU A 132 10.96 -2.45 -6.29
N PRO A 133 10.83 -1.13 -6.46
CA PRO A 133 11.96 -0.22 -6.30
C PRO A 133 12.65 -0.51 -4.97
N GLY A 134 13.99 -0.56 -4.95
CA GLY A 134 14.77 -0.99 -3.78
C GLY A 134 14.43 -0.24 -2.48
N ALA A 135 13.90 0.98 -2.59
CA ALA A 135 13.39 1.77 -1.46
C ALA A 135 12.24 1.07 -0.68
N TYR A 136 11.51 0.14 -1.31
CA TYR A 136 10.43 -0.63 -0.67
C TYR A 136 10.89 -2.00 -0.14
N THR A 137 12.12 -2.43 -0.45
CA THR A 137 12.71 -3.68 0.05
C THR A 137 13.86 -3.44 1.04
N GLN A 138 14.30 -2.20 1.23
CA GLN A 138 15.32 -1.82 2.20
C GLN A 138 14.79 -1.90 3.64
N SER A 139 15.64 -2.36 4.56
CA SER A 139 15.34 -2.35 6.00
C SER A 139 15.33 -0.91 6.54
N LEU A 140 14.38 -0.60 7.44
CA LEU A 140 14.32 0.70 8.12
C LEU A 140 15.64 1.05 8.82
N PHE A 141 16.33 0.06 9.38
CA PHE A 141 17.63 0.26 10.04
C PHE A 141 18.75 0.63 9.06
N GLU A 142 18.70 0.09 7.86
CA GLU A 142 19.67 0.37 6.80
C GLU A 142 19.49 1.78 6.25
N TRP A 143 18.23 2.17 6.00
CA TRP A 143 17.90 3.55 5.62
C TRP A 143 18.29 4.57 6.70
N VAL A 144 18.02 4.28 7.98
CA VAL A 144 18.44 5.15 9.09
C VAL A 144 19.96 5.29 9.16
N GLY A 145 20.69 4.18 8.98
CA GLY A 145 22.16 4.20 8.96
C GLY A 145 22.71 5.06 7.83
N GLU A 146 22.13 4.95 6.64
CA GLU A 146 22.51 5.76 5.47
C GLU A 146 22.22 7.24 5.69
N MET A 147 21.06 7.58 6.27
CA MET A 147 20.71 8.97 6.59
C MET A 147 21.64 9.59 7.63
N ILE A 148 22.04 8.84 8.66
CA ILE A 148 23.01 9.31 9.66
C ILE A 148 24.38 9.55 9.02
N ASN A 149 24.81 8.66 8.12
CA ASN A 149 26.09 8.79 7.42
C ASN A 149 26.09 10.01 6.47
N LEU A 150 24.99 10.21 5.73
CA LEU A 150 24.81 11.39 4.88
C LEU A 150 24.81 12.69 5.68
N LEU A 151 24.17 12.71 6.86
CA LEU A 151 24.25 13.86 7.77
C LEU A 151 25.68 14.07 8.28
N ALA A 152 26.38 13.00 8.68
CA ALA A 152 27.74 13.07 9.18
C ALA A 152 28.72 13.64 8.13
N LEU A 153 28.56 13.22 6.88
CA LEU A 153 29.31 13.73 5.73
C LEU A 153 28.99 15.21 5.44
N GLN A 154 27.74 15.62 5.62
CA GLN A 154 27.32 17.01 5.43
C GLN A 154 27.75 17.93 6.59
N THR A 155 27.86 17.42 7.81
CA THR A 155 28.29 18.18 9.00
C THR A 155 29.81 18.20 9.24
N GLY A 156 30.60 17.58 8.37
CA GLY A 156 32.06 17.76 8.37
C GLY A 156 32.78 17.18 9.59
N ALA A 157 32.49 15.95 10.00
CA ALA A 157 33.34 15.22 10.95
C ALA A 157 34.54 14.57 10.24
N GLN A 158 35.46 15.42 9.77
CA GLN A 158 36.84 15.02 9.49
C GLN A 158 37.57 14.87 10.84
N THR A 159 37.75 13.63 11.32
CA THR A 159 38.86 13.30 12.23
C THR A 159 39.35 11.88 11.95
N GLY A 160 40.38 11.81 11.11
CA GLY A 160 41.66 11.17 11.41
C GLY A 160 41.71 9.64 11.52
N GLY A 161 42.55 9.05 10.66
CA GLY A 161 43.27 7.82 10.99
C GLY A 161 43.34 6.79 9.87
N GLN A 162 44.20 7.02 8.88
CA GLN A 162 44.82 5.91 8.14
C GLN A 162 46.06 5.44 8.91
N PRO A 163 46.32 4.14 9.05
CA PRO A 163 47.69 3.63 9.05
C PRO A 163 48.28 3.62 7.63
#